data_AF-A0A1E4RWR5-F1
#
_entry.id   AF-A0A1E4RWR5-F1
#
_cell.length_a   1.000
_cell.length_b   1.000
_cell.length_c   1.000
_cell.angle_alpha   90.00
_cell.angle_beta   90.00
_cell.angle_gamma   90.00
#
_symmetry.space_group_name_H-M   'P 1'
#
loop_
_entity.id
_entity.type
_entity.pdbx_description
1 polymer ?
#
loop_
_entity_poly.entity_id
_entity_poly.type
_entity_poly.pdbx_seq_one_letter_code
_entity_poly.pdbx_strand_id
1 'polypeptide(L)'
;MEFIRVARVDDVVLHKRGQMIHGSLHLTTHHLIFTVLSPKPNELRELWLCYPMISSVECSKGIAQLPKLHNARGEELNLFKVSTIKINCKDFQFLSFDFVNEQECTDVFDSIMKLTCLTDTTQLYAFIYQPNPIEKSFDSWNIYNPISEFERQGLNFNHTTQGSSSSWRASSINSNFKFCDTYPQTLIVPKTISDNVLIHASRFRSKNRIPALSYYNKTNGCTITRCSQPLVGLKQSRSIQDEKLVDEIFRSSDNSDTKVNILVDARPLTNAMAQFALGGGSENMDYYKKSEKVYLGIDNIHVMRDSLTQMCECLENVDVSSKLNRQDLNRSQWLKFLTLLLSSTEKLVKSFALNHSNILIHCSDGWDRTAQVSSLIQVCVDPYFRTIDGFITIVEKEWISFGHRFNERCGHLSSESIFRSQLDESNNALKTMSTRFRRKRALKFTSPVFQQFVDCIYQLLLQYPSEFQFNERFLRRLIYHLYSCQYGNFLHDNERERFTTQVRLKTRSVWDYFLSRRDEFSNKSFEPKEALIIPNYNKVKWWWQLYGRSDDEMNGTVVSSQKGNNAVANGNTGDTYNDSSEDKSLIVENKFQEMSVS
;
A
#
# COMPACT_ATOMS: atom_id res chain seq x y z
N MET A 1 -8.03 10.13 28.06
CA MET A 1 -8.97 11.28 28.01
C MET A 1 -8.25 12.62 28.09
N GLU A 2 -6.98 12.70 28.55
CA GLU A 2 -6.23 13.97 28.64
C GLU A 2 -5.95 14.71 27.32
N PHE A 3 -6.11 14.05 26.15
CA PHE A 3 -5.84 14.67 24.84
C PHE A 3 -7.05 15.29 24.15
N ILE A 4 -8.28 14.98 24.59
CA ILE A 4 -9.52 15.49 23.99
C ILE A 4 -9.91 16.77 24.73
N ARG A 5 -9.78 17.92 24.07
CA ARG A 5 -10.21 19.21 24.62
C ARG A 5 -11.73 19.41 24.52
N VAL A 6 -12.32 18.89 23.44
CA VAL A 6 -13.76 18.91 23.19
C VAL A 6 -14.19 17.55 22.65
N ALA A 7 -15.12 16.90 23.36
CA ALA A 7 -15.56 15.54 23.01
C ALA A 7 -16.66 15.54 21.93
N ARG A 8 -17.47 16.60 21.89
CA ARG A 8 -18.58 16.77 20.95
C ARG A 8 -18.74 18.24 20.60
N VAL A 9 -18.93 18.53 19.32
CA VAL A 9 -19.30 19.83 18.79
C VAL A 9 -20.56 19.66 17.95
N ASP A 10 -21.63 20.36 18.30
CA ASP A 10 -22.88 20.37 17.54
C ASP A 10 -22.85 21.47 16.46
N ASP A 11 -23.83 21.44 15.55
CA ASP A 11 -23.98 22.42 14.46
C ASP A 11 -22.74 22.58 13.53
N VAL A 12 -22.03 21.47 13.29
CA VAL A 12 -20.90 21.41 12.34
C VAL A 12 -21.42 21.12 10.94
N VAL A 13 -20.85 21.79 9.93
CA VAL A 13 -21.16 21.53 8.51
C VAL A 13 -20.02 20.74 7.86
N LEU A 14 -20.32 19.54 7.38
CA LEU A 14 -19.41 18.73 6.58
C LEU A 14 -19.58 19.04 5.09
N HIS A 15 -18.49 19.38 4.42
CA HIS A 15 -18.39 19.42 2.97
C HIS A 15 -17.67 18.16 2.47
N LYS A 16 -18.33 17.43 1.57
CA LYS A 16 -17.79 16.22 0.94
C LYS A 16 -18.35 16.08 -0.47
N ARG A 17 -17.47 15.93 -1.48
CA ARG A 17 -17.85 15.75 -2.90
C ARG A 17 -18.88 16.79 -3.39
N GLY A 18 -18.69 18.05 -3.02
CA GLY A 18 -19.59 19.16 -3.39
C GLY A 18 -20.94 19.17 -2.66
N GLN A 19 -21.17 18.28 -1.69
CA GLN A 19 -22.37 18.28 -0.84
C GLN A 19 -22.07 18.92 0.52
N MET A 20 -23.06 19.63 1.06
CA MET A 20 -23.05 20.21 2.41
C MET A 20 -23.99 19.39 3.29
N ILE A 21 -23.51 18.95 4.45
CA ILE A 21 -24.22 18.06 5.35
C ILE A 21 -24.11 18.61 6.77
N HIS A 22 -25.24 18.90 7.41
CA HIS A 22 -25.28 19.36 8.80
C HIS A 22 -25.24 18.18 9.77
N GLY A 23 -24.55 18.34 10.89
CA GLY A 23 -24.42 17.29 11.89
C GLY A 23 -23.66 17.72 13.13
N SER A 24 -23.28 16.72 13.91
CA SER A 24 -22.43 16.88 15.09
C SER A 24 -21.16 16.07 14.94
N LEU A 25 -20.03 16.63 15.39
CA LEU A 25 -18.72 16.01 15.37
C LEU A 25 -18.34 15.51 16.75
N HIS A 26 -18.01 14.23 16.87
CA HIS A 26 -17.55 13.59 18.10
C HIS A 26 -16.12 13.09 17.95
N LEU A 27 -15.31 13.33 18.97
CA LEU A 27 -13.94 12.85 19.05
C LEU A 27 -13.83 11.78 20.13
N THR A 28 -13.33 10.61 19.73
CA THR A 28 -13.02 9.51 20.64
C THR A 28 -11.50 9.35 20.73
N THR A 29 -11.02 8.32 21.42
CA THR A 29 -9.57 8.06 21.49
C THR A 29 -8.96 7.60 20.16
N HIS A 30 -9.75 7.06 19.24
CA HIS A 30 -9.24 6.44 18.00
C HIS A 30 -9.98 6.87 16.73
N HIS A 31 -11.16 7.45 16.88
CA HIS A 31 -12.03 7.83 15.78
C HIS A 31 -12.55 9.25 15.95
N LEU A 32 -12.60 9.96 14.82
CA LEU A 32 -13.50 11.08 14.58
C LEU A 32 -14.80 10.51 14.01
N ILE A 33 -15.93 10.88 14.61
CA ILE A 33 -17.27 10.41 14.21
C ILE A 33 -18.10 11.63 13.87
N PHE A 34 -18.70 11.68 12.69
CA PHE A 34 -19.63 12.74 12.31
C PHE A 34 -21.03 12.15 12.14
N THR A 35 -21.96 12.58 12.97
CA THR A 35 -23.36 12.13 12.96
C THR A 35 -24.21 13.15 12.20
N VAL A 36 -24.88 12.70 11.14
CA VAL A 36 -25.74 13.54 10.30
C VAL A 36 -27.01 13.91 11.07
N LEU A 37 -27.39 15.19 11.02
CA LEU A 37 -28.66 15.67 11.55
C LEU A 37 -29.79 15.28 10.58
N SER A 38 -30.52 14.21 10.89
CA SER A 38 -31.69 13.75 10.10
C SER A 38 -33.00 14.28 10.68
N PRO A 39 -33.93 14.80 9.86
CA PRO A 39 -35.28 15.15 10.31
C PRO A 39 -36.12 13.90 10.66
N LYS A 40 -35.68 12.69 10.29
CA LYS A 40 -36.31 11.43 10.68
C LYS A 40 -35.56 10.81 11.87
N PRO A 41 -36.18 10.71 13.07
CA PRO A 41 -35.50 10.32 14.30
C PRO A 41 -34.93 8.89 14.33
N ASN A 42 -35.32 8.01 13.41
CA ASN A 42 -34.86 6.61 13.37
C ASN A 42 -33.75 6.33 12.34
N GLU A 43 -33.27 7.34 11.59
CA GLU A 43 -32.18 7.17 10.62
C GLU A 43 -30.90 7.85 11.14
N LEU A 44 -30.19 7.17 12.06
CA LEU A 44 -28.84 7.53 12.46
C LEU A 44 -27.88 7.23 11.30
N ARG A 45 -27.20 8.27 10.79
CA ARG A 45 -26.17 8.13 9.75
C ARG A 45 -24.87 8.72 10.27
N GLU A 46 -23.81 7.92 10.27
CA GLU A 46 -22.51 8.31 10.80
C GLU A 46 -21.39 8.09 9.80
N LEU A 47 -20.42 9.01 9.81
CA LEU A 47 -19.14 8.86 9.14
C LEU A 47 -18.06 8.62 10.20
N TRP A 48 -17.40 7.47 10.12
CA TRP A 48 -16.32 7.10 11.03
C TRP A 48 -14.97 7.25 10.33
N LEU A 49 -14.05 7.99 10.95
CA LEU A 49 -12.69 8.20 10.46
C LEU A 49 -11.68 7.83 11.56
N CYS A 50 -10.91 6.76 11.33
CA CYS A 50 -9.80 6.39 12.21
C CYS A 50 -8.66 7.41 12.05
N TYR A 51 -8.07 7.89 13.14
CA TYR A 51 -6.97 8.87 13.06
C TYR A 51 -5.78 8.45 12.18
N PRO A 52 -5.34 7.17 12.15
CA PRO A 52 -4.24 6.74 11.28
C PRO A 52 -4.50 6.89 9.77
N MET A 53 -5.78 7.05 9.36
CA MET A 53 -6.17 7.33 7.98
C MET A 53 -5.88 8.77 7.56
N ILE A 54 -5.66 9.69 8.50
CA ILE A 54 -5.40 11.10 8.21
C ILE A 54 -4.03 11.24 7.54
N SER A 55 -4.02 11.86 6.36
CA SER A 55 -2.81 12.17 5.60
C SER A 55 -2.35 13.61 5.80
N SER A 56 -3.29 14.55 5.95
CA SER A 56 -2.99 15.94 6.32
C SER A 56 -4.22 16.64 6.89
N VAL A 57 -3.98 17.62 7.74
CA VAL A 57 -5.02 18.48 8.31
C VAL A 57 -4.63 19.94 8.15
N GLU A 58 -5.53 20.75 7.64
CA GLU A 58 -5.37 22.20 7.50
C GLU A 58 -6.50 22.92 8.22
N CYS A 59 -6.17 23.95 8.98
CA CYS A 59 -7.12 24.81 9.67
C CYS A 59 -6.92 26.26 9.22
N SER A 60 -8.02 26.94 8.89
CA SER A 60 -8.01 28.30 8.32
C SER A 60 -9.28 29.08 8.67
N LYS A 61 -9.21 30.42 8.62
CA LYS A 61 -10.41 31.29 8.66
C LYS A 61 -11.07 31.34 7.28
N GLY A 62 -12.39 31.40 7.26
CA GLY A 62 -13.20 31.38 6.05
C GLY A 62 -13.50 29.96 5.56
N ILE A 63 -14.35 29.87 4.52
CA ILE A 63 -14.91 28.60 4.02
C ILE A 63 -14.06 28.05 2.86
N ALA A 64 -13.93 26.73 2.78
CA ALA A 64 -13.17 26.03 1.74
C ALA A 64 -13.78 26.11 0.32
N GLN A 65 -15.09 26.40 0.20
CA GLN A 65 -15.83 26.54 -1.06
C GLN A 65 -16.86 27.67 -0.93
N LEU A 66 -16.87 28.63 -1.86
CA LEU A 66 -17.90 29.69 -1.91
C LEU A 66 -19.21 29.14 -2.47
N PRO A 67 -20.17 28.78 -1.61
CA PRO A 67 -21.52 29.33 -1.73
C PRO A 67 -22.01 29.87 -0.38
N LYS A 68 -23.01 30.76 -0.43
CA LYS A 68 -23.62 31.42 0.74
C LYS A 68 -24.19 30.37 1.70
N LEU A 69 -23.58 30.18 2.88
CA LEU A 69 -24.10 29.31 3.93
C LEU A 69 -25.24 29.99 4.67
N HIS A 70 -26.23 29.19 5.06
CA HIS A 70 -27.28 29.58 6.01
C HIS A 70 -27.18 28.66 7.24
N ASN A 71 -27.42 29.18 8.45
CA ASN A 71 -27.46 28.33 9.65
C ASN A 71 -28.71 27.42 9.66
N ALA A 72 -28.85 26.55 10.67
CA ALA A 72 -30.03 25.68 10.83
C ALA A 72 -31.37 26.43 10.97
N ARG A 73 -31.33 27.75 11.13
CA ARG A 73 -32.48 28.67 11.20
C ARG A 73 -32.70 29.46 9.90
N GLY A 74 -31.89 29.23 8.86
CA GLY A 74 -32.01 29.90 7.56
C GLY A 74 -31.36 31.30 7.48
N GLU A 75 -30.51 31.70 8.43
CA GLU A 75 -29.83 33.00 8.42
C GLU A 75 -28.49 32.93 7.68
N GLU A 76 -28.23 33.87 6.76
CA GLU A 76 -26.97 33.95 5.99
C GLU A 76 -25.79 34.16 6.95
N LEU A 77 -24.86 33.21 6.96
CA LEU A 77 -23.68 33.26 7.83
C LEU A 77 -22.69 34.31 7.30
N ASN A 78 -22.18 35.16 8.20
CA ASN A 78 -21.10 36.08 7.86
C ASN A 78 -19.83 35.27 7.55
N LEU A 79 -19.49 35.18 6.27
CA LEU A 79 -18.40 34.37 5.70
C LEU A 79 -17.02 34.62 6.35
N PHE A 80 -16.83 35.74 7.04
CA PHE A 80 -15.60 36.10 7.76
C PHE A 80 -15.52 35.55 9.20
N LYS A 81 -16.57 34.90 9.71
CA LYS A 81 -16.63 34.39 11.10
C LYS A 81 -16.51 32.86 11.22
N VAL A 82 -16.48 32.14 10.10
CA VAL A 82 -16.40 30.66 10.11
C VAL A 82 -14.94 30.21 10.13
N SER A 83 -14.64 29.19 10.93
CA SER A 83 -13.35 28.51 10.92
C SER A 83 -13.50 27.12 10.33
N THR A 84 -12.51 26.68 9.56
CA THR A 84 -12.60 25.44 8.78
C THR A 84 -11.47 24.49 9.13
N ILE A 85 -11.77 23.19 9.23
CA ILE A 85 -10.79 22.09 9.30
C ILE A 85 -10.95 21.21 8.08
N LYS A 86 -9.93 21.20 7.22
CA LYS A 86 -9.82 20.31 6.08
C LYS A 86 -8.98 19.09 6.42
N ILE A 87 -9.49 17.90 6.15
CA ILE A 87 -8.84 16.62 6.41
C ILE A 87 -8.75 15.84 5.10
N ASN A 88 -7.51 15.55 4.68
CA ASN A 88 -7.24 14.68 3.54
C ASN A 88 -6.85 13.30 4.08
N CYS A 89 -7.45 12.24 3.54
CA CYS A 89 -7.28 10.88 4.02
C CYS A 89 -6.45 10.01 3.05
N LYS A 90 -5.80 8.97 3.58
CA LYS A 90 -4.97 8.02 2.82
C LYS A 90 -5.78 7.10 1.88
N ASP A 91 -7.10 7.09 2.03
CA ASP A 91 -8.07 6.43 1.13
C ASP A 91 -8.74 7.41 0.15
N PHE A 92 -8.11 8.57 -0.09
CA PHE A 92 -8.58 9.56 -1.08
C PHE A 92 -9.93 10.19 -0.74
N GLN A 93 -10.31 10.18 0.54
CA GLN A 93 -11.41 11.02 1.03
C GLN A 93 -10.89 12.41 1.42
N PHE A 94 -11.54 13.43 0.90
CA PHE A 94 -11.29 14.83 1.21
C PHE A 94 -12.52 15.37 1.95
N LEU A 95 -12.32 15.75 3.21
CA LEU A 95 -13.38 16.21 4.11
C LEU A 95 -13.07 17.65 4.54
N SER A 96 -14.08 18.50 4.64
CA SER A 96 -13.93 19.83 5.24
C SER A 96 -15.06 20.05 6.23
N PHE A 97 -14.71 20.48 7.44
CA PHE A 97 -15.65 20.74 8.53
C PHE A 97 -15.62 22.22 8.87
N ASP A 98 -16.78 22.85 8.83
CA ASP A 98 -16.95 24.27 9.11
C ASP A 98 -17.56 24.45 10.50
N PHE A 99 -16.99 25.38 11.25
CA PHE A 99 -17.30 25.68 12.64
C PHE A 99 -17.69 27.15 12.80
N VAL A 100 -18.79 27.40 13.51
CA VAL A 100 -19.22 28.76 13.87
C VAL A 100 -18.33 29.35 14.98
N ASN A 101 -17.87 28.50 15.89
CA ASN A 101 -17.02 28.89 17.02
C ASN A 101 -15.54 28.58 16.72
N GLU A 102 -14.71 29.61 16.62
CA GLU A 102 -13.26 29.51 16.37
C GLU A 102 -12.52 28.74 17.46
N GLN A 103 -12.96 28.84 18.73
CA GLN A 103 -12.36 28.12 19.84
C GLN A 103 -12.63 26.61 19.74
N GLU A 104 -13.87 26.23 19.41
CA GLU A 104 -14.23 24.82 19.19
C GLU A 104 -13.44 24.23 18.01
N CYS A 105 -13.29 24.98 16.92
CA CYS A 105 -12.45 24.59 15.79
C CYS A 105 -10.99 24.35 16.24
N THR A 106 -10.42 25.25 17.02
CA THR A 106 -9.05 25.13 17.53
C THR A 106 -8.90 23.93 18.45
N ASP A 107 -9.87 23.69 19.34
CA ASP A 107 -9.85 22.56 20.26
C ASP A 107 -10.04 21.21 19.56
N VAL A 108 -10.86 21.15 18.51
CA VAL A 108 -10.97 19.98 17.62
C VAL A 108 -9.64 19.73 16.91
N PHE A 109 -9.05 20.76 16.29
CA PHE A 109 -7.79 20.64 15.58
C PHE A 109 -6.66 20.11 16.48
N ASP A 110 -6.50 20.69 17.67
CA ASP A 110 -5.50 20.26 18.65
C ASP A 110 -5.74 18.83 19.16
N SER A 111 -7.01 18.45 19.35
CA SER A 111 -7.37 17.09 19.77
C SER A 111 -7.03 16.07 18.68
N ILE A 112 -7.40 16.33 17.42
CA ILE A 112 -7.06 15.46 16.28
C ILE A 112 -5.54 15.32 16.15
N MET A 113 -4.79 16.42 16.29
CA MET A 113 -3.33 16.40 16.22
C MET A 113 -2.72 15.46 17.26
N LYS A 114 -3.13 15.59 18.53
CA LYS A 114 -2.62 14.76 19.63
C LYS A 114 -3.02 13.30 19.52
N LEU A 115 -4.21 13.02 18.99
CA LEU A 115 -4.72 11.65 18.83
C LEU A 115 -4.17 10.94 17.58
N THR A 116 -3.66 11.70 16.61
CA THR A 116 -3.04 11.17 15.39
C THR A 116 -1.52 10.99 15.54
N CYS A 117 -0.85 11.92 16.23
CA CYS A 117 0.60 11.90 16.42
C CYS A 117 0.98 11.09 17.66
N LEU A 118 1.21 9.80 17.45
CA LEU A 118 1.53 8.84 18.51
C LEU A 118 3.04 8.60 18.61
N THR A 119 3.50 8.09 19.75
CA THR A 119 4.93 7.79 19.96
C THR A 119 5.24 6.30 19.87
N ASP A 120 4.25 5.45 20.07
CA ASP A 120 4.42 4.00 20.09
C ASP A 120 3.25 3.27 19.41
N THR A 121 3.52 2.15 18.72
CA THR A 121 2.51 1.38 17.99
C THR A 121 1.49 0.72 18.91
N THR A 122 1.82 0.48 20.18
CA THR A 122 0.90 -0.08 21.18
C THR A 122 -0.23 0.89 21.56
N GLN A 123 -0.11 2.17 21.21
CA GLN A 123 -1.17 3.18 21.38
C GLN A 123 -2.21 3.14 20.24
N LEU A 124 -2.00 2.34 19.20
CA LEU A 124 -2.92 2.23 18.07
C LEU A 124 -4.14 1.38 18.41
N TYR A 125 -5.23 1.61 17.67
CA TYR A 125 -6.52 0.98 17.92
C TYR A 125 -6.48 -0.55 17.95
N ALA A 126 -5.62 -1.17 17.15
CA ALA A 126 -5.43 -2.62 17.12
C ALA A 126 -5.19 -3.28 18.49
N PHE A 127 -4.60 -2.57 19.45
CA PHE A 127 -4.29 -3.10 20.79
C PHE A 127 -5.45 -3.04 21.77
N ILE A 128 -6.53 -2.34 21.41
CA ILE A 128 -7.77 -2.32 22.19
C ILE A 128 -8.97 -2.84 21.42
N TYR A 129 -8.83 -3.06 20.11
CA TYR A 129 -9.89 -3.56 19.24
C TYR A 129 -10.46 -4.87 19.76
N GLN A 130 -11.79 -4.94 19.83
CA GLN A 130 -12.53 -6.15 20.15
C GLN A 130 -13.27 -6.62 18.89
N PRO A 131 -13.08 -7.88 18.47
CA PRO A 131 -13.72 -8.39 17.27
C PRO A 131 -15.25 -8.48 17.47
N ASN A 132 -15.99 -8.17 16.40
CA ASN A 132 -17.42 -8.43 16.34
C ASN A 132 -17.72 -9.96 16.39
N PRO A 133 -18.97 -10.39 16.60
CA PRO A 133 -19.31 -11.80 16.78
C PRO A 133 -18.88 -12.71 15.62
N ILE A 134 -18.87 -12.20 14.39
CA ILE A 134 -18.54 -12.96 13.17
C ILE A 134 -17.02 -13.21 13.09
N GLU A 135 -16.20 -12.25 13.48
CA GLU A 135 -14.74 -12.39 13.52
C GLU A 135 -14.23 -13.20 14.72
N LYS A 136 -14.99 -13.22 15.82
CA LYS A 136 -14.57 -13.80 17.10
C LYS A 136 -14.19 -15.28 17.01
N SER A 137 -14.76 -16.03 16.06
CA SER A 137 -14.47 -17.46 15.86
C SER A 137 -13.19 -17.74 15.08
N PHE A 138 -12.54 -16.73 14.50
CA PHE A 138 -11.33 -16.89 13.70
C PHE A 138 -10.08 -16.63 14.54
N ASP A 139 -8.94 -17.21 14.15
CA ASP A 139 -7.61 -16.83 14.65
C ASP A 139 -6.59 -17.14 13.56
N SER A 140 -6.38 -16.19 12.67
CA SER A 140 -5.53 -16.35 11.50
C SER A 140 -4.06 -16.00 11.72
N TRP A 141 -3.60 -15.81 12.95
CA TRP A 141 -2.18 -15.49 13.21
C TRP A 141 -1.20 -16.57 12.79
N ASN A 142 -1.67 -17.81 12.68
CA ASN A 142 -0.88 -18.97 12.27
C ASN A 142 -1.20 -19.44 10.83
N ILE A 143 -1.85 -18.59 10.01
CA ILE A 143 -2.21 -18.94 8.63
C ILE A 143 -1.01 -19.18 7.73
N TYR A 144 0.13 -18.56 8.04
CA TYR A 144 1.38 -18.74 7.32
C TYR A 144 2.39 -19.50 8.17
N ASN A 145 2.85 -20.63 7.64
CA ASN A 145 3.99 -21.38 8.16
C ASN A 145 5.05 -21.50 7.05
N PRO A 146 6.29 -21.02 7.27
CA PRO A 146 7.34 -21.06 6.25
C PRO A 146 7.64 -22.48 5.76
N ILE A 147 7.69 -23.46 6.65
CA ILE A 147 8.01 -24.85 6.29
C ILE A 147 6.91 -25.43 5.41
N SER A 148 5.65 -25.32 5.85
CA SER A 148 4.50 -25.84 5.07
C SER A 148 4.36 -25.17 3.70
N GLU A 149 4.66 -23.87 3.59
CA GLU A 149 4.61 -23.17 2.31
C GLU A 149 5.71 -23.64 1.34
N PHE A 150 6.93 -23.86 1.81
CA PHE A 150 7.99 -24.40 0.97
C PHE A 150 7.81 -25.90 0.66
N GLU A 151 7.13 -26.66 1.54
CA GLU A 151 6.69 -28.02 1.25
C GLU A 151 5.60 -28.07 0.18
N ARG A 152 4.62 -27.15 0.20
CA ARG A 152 3.62 -26.98 -0.88
C ARG A 152 4.29 -26.72 -2.23
N GLN A 153 5.37 -25.95 -2.21
CA GLN A 153 6.21 -25.64 -3.37
C GLN A 153 7.06 -26.82 -3.84
N GLY A 154 7.10 -27.96 -3.12
CA GLY A 154 7.77 -29.19 -3.53
C GLY A 154 9.10 -29.48 -2.85
N LEU A 155 9.52 -28.67 -1.86
CA LEU A 155 10.69 -28.98 -1.04
C LEU A 155 10.34 -30.01 0.04
N ASN A 156 11.33 -30.78 0.48
CA ASN A 156 11.16 -31.73 1.58
C ASN A 156 12.28 -31.53 2.60
N PHE A 157 11.89 -31.16 3.82
CA PHE A 157 12.81 -30.94 4.93
C PHE A 157 12.88 -32.12 5.91
N ASN A 158 12.08 -33.17 5.71
CA ASN A 158 12.07 -34.36 6.53
C ASN A 158 13.15 -35.36 6.09
N HIS A 159 14.00 -35.74 7.03
CA HIS A 159 15.12 -36.68 6.80
C HIS A 159 14.68 -38.16 6.71
N THR A 160 13.41 -38.48 6.89
CA THR A 160 12.90 -39.85 7.05
C THR A 160 12.45 -40.52 5.75
N THR A 161 12.16 -39.76 4.70
CA THR A 161 11.80 -40.31 3.38
C THR A 161 13.06 -40.63 2.56
N GLN A 162 13.42 -41.91 2.50
CA GLN A 162 14.43 -42.42 1.56
C GLN A 162 13.95 -42.17 0.12
N GLY A 163 14.66 -41.33 -0.64
CA GLY A 163 14.48 -41.21 -2.10
C GLY A 163 14.50 -39.80 -2.70
N SER A 164 14.32 -38.72 -1.92
CA SER A 164 14.43 -37.34 -2.43
C SER A 164 15.13 -36.46 -1.40
N SER A 165 16.42 -36.17 -1.64
CA SER A 165 17.17 -35.18 -0.85
C SER A 165 16.94 -33.81 -1.47
N SER A 166 16.18 -32.94 -0.80
CA SER A 166 16.05 -31.54 -1.23
C SER A 166 17.43 -30.87 -1.30
N SER A 167 17.66 -30.11 -2.38
CA SER A 167 18.85 -29.24 -2.57
C SER A 167 18.84 -28.02 -1.63
N TRP A 168 17.74 -27.82 -0.90
CA TRP A 168 17.52 -26.71 0.03
C TRP A 168 17.38 -27.22 1.48
N ARG A 169 17.73 -26.37 2.44
CA ARG A 169 17.54 -26.62 3.87
C ARG A 169 16.90 -25.42 4.56
N ALA A 170 16.14 -25.70 5.62
CA ALA A 170 15.69 -24.68 6.56
C ALA A 170 16.82 -24.39 7.57
N SER A 171 17.37 -23.18 7.55
CA SER A 171 18.34 -22.72 8.54
C SER A 171 17.65 -22.03 9.71
N SER A 172 18.05 -22.40 10.93
CA SER A 172 17.65 -21.76 12.18
C SER A 172 18.61 -20.65 12.63
N ILE A 173 19.57 -20.26 11.77
CA ILE A 173 20.60 -19.24 12.08
C ILE A 173 20.00 -17.91 12.53
N ASN A 174 18.78 -17.58 12.08
CA ASN A 174 18.09 -16.35 12.41
C ASN A 174 16.93 -16.52 13.40
N SER A 175 16.82 -17.67 14.09
CA SER A 175 15.72 -17.98 15.03
C SER A 175 15.51 -16.92 16.12
N ASN A 176 16.55 -16.19 16.49
CA ASN A 176 16.52 -15.11 17.49
C ASN A 176 16.75 -13.71 16.88
N PHE A 177 16.68 -13.57 15.56
CA PHE A 177 16.87 -12.33 14.81
C PHE A 177 18.24 -11.65 14.95
N LYS A 178 19.25 -12.31 15.54
CA LYS A 178 20.60 -11.73 15.69
C LYS A 178 21.42 -11.76 14.41
N PHE A 179 21.12 -12.68 13.50
CA PHE A 179 21.84 -12.80 12.23
C PHE A 179 21.44 -11.69 11.25
N CYS A 180 20.13 -11.50 11.07
CA CYS A 180 19.54 -10.38 10.33
C CYS A 180 18.19 -10.01 10.98
N ASP A 181 18.13 -8.84 11.60
CA ASP A 181 16.98 -8.38 12.39
C ASP A 181 15.74 -8.05 11.57
N THR A 182 15.90 -7.89 10.26
CA THR A 182 14.82 -7.58 9.30
C THR A 182 14.40 -8.76 8.43
N TYR A 183 14.98 -9.94 8.65
CA TYR A 183 14.63 -11.20 7.99
C TYR A 183 13.81 -12.10 8.93
N PRO A 184 13.10 -13.08 8.36
CA PRO A 184 12.30 -14.00 9.17
C PRO A 184 13.17 -14.93 10.03
N GLN A 185 12.56 -15.56 11.03
CA GLN A 185 13.25 -16.52 11.91
C GLN A 185 13.85 -17.71 11.15
N THR A 186 13.14 -18.20 10.13
CA THR A 186 13.53 -19.34 9.31
C THR A 186 13.95 -18.84 7.93
N LEU A 187 15.16 -19.22 7.51
CA LEU A 187 15.68 -18.91 6.17
C LEU A 187 15.91 -20.19 5.39
N ILE A 188 15.37 -20.26 4.18
CA ILE A 188 15.63 -21.38 3.27
C ILE A 188 16.84 -21.04 2.39
N VAL A 189 17.86 -21.89 2.46
CA VAL A 189 19.18 -21.70 1.82
C VAL A 189 19.65 -23.02 1.20
N PRO A 190 20.64 -23.02 0.28
CA PRO A 190 21.16 -24.26 -0.28
C PRO A 190 21.70 -25.20 0.82
N LYS A 191 21.40 -26.49 0.70
CA LYS A 191 21.82 -27.52 1.66
C LYS A 191 23.34 -27.63 1.79
N THR A 192 24.07 -27.34 0.70
CA THR A 192 25.54 -27.35 0.61
C THR A 192 26.21 -26.17 1.32
N ILE A 193 25.45 -25.12 1.67
CA ILE A 193 25.97 -23.92 2.33
C ILE A 193 25.80 -24.05 3.85
N SER A 194 26.91 -23.98 4.58
CA SER A 194 26.91 -23.98 6.05
C SER A 194 26.60 -22.60 6.64
N ASP A 195 26.13 -22.58 7.88
CA ASP A 195 25.85 -21.31 8.59
C ASP A 195 27.09 -20.43 8.74
N ASN A 196 28.30 -21.01 8.84
CA ASN A 196 29.55 -20.23 8.85
C ASN A 196 29.76 -19.46 7.53
N VAL A 197 29.45 -20.06 6.39
CA VAL A 197 29.50 -19.36 5.08
C VAL A 197 28.49 -18.22 5.07
N LEU A 198 27.28 -18.44 5.60
CA LEU A 198 26.25 -17.40 5.71
C LEU A 198 26.71 -16.21 6.57
N ILE A 199 27.39 -16.46 7.70
CA ILE A 199 27.93 -15.41 8.60
C ILE A 199 28.95 -14.52 7.88
N HIS A 200 29.78 -15.09 7.01
CA HIS A 200 30.76 -14.32 6.25
C HIS A 200 30.12 -13.62 5.03
N ALA A 201 29.20 -14.28 4.34
CA ALA A 201 28.46 -13.69 3.23
C ALA A 201 27.60 -12.50 3.68
N SER A 202 26.97 -12.58 4.87
CA SER A 202 26.07 -11.53 5.37
C SER A 202 26.78 -10.19 5.56
N ARG A 203 28.06 -10.20 5.95
CA ARG A 203 28.89 -8.98 6.07
C ARG A 203 29.09 -8.25 4.75
N PHE A 204 28.88 -8.93 3.62
CA PHE A 204 28.97 -8.36 2.28
C PHE A 204 27.62 -7.88 1.74
N ARG A 205 26.51 -8.14 2.43
CA ARG A 205 25.16 -7.74 2.03
C ARG A 205 24.65 -6.64 2.96
N SER A 206 24.12 -5.56 2.40
CA SER A 206 23.57 -4.45 3.20
C SER A 206 22.56 -4.97 4.24
N LYS A 207 22.71 -4.54 5.51
CA LYS A 207 21.85 -4.99 6.62
C LYS A 207 21.82 -6.51 6.84
N ASN A 208 22.86 -7.22 6.40
CA ASN A 208 22.98 -8.68 6.52
C ASN A 208 21.87 -9.47 5.79
N ARG A 209 21.17 -8.86 4.83
CA ARG A 209 20.06 -9.49 4.10
C ARG A 209 20.61 -10.33 2.95
N ILE A 210 21.09 -11.52 3.30
CA ILE A 210 21.68 -12.48 2.37
C ILE A 210 20.69 -12.96 1.30
N PRO A 211 21.19 -13.48 0.16
CA PRO A 211 20.39 -14.31 -0.75
C PRO A 211 19.70 -15.45 -0.01
N ALA A 212 18.37 -15.42 0.03
CA ALA A 212 17.52 -16.44 0.62
C ALA A 212 16.39 -16.80 -0.36
N LEU A 213 15.94 -18.07 -0.31
CA LEU A 213 14.86 -18.53 -1.16
C LEU A 213 13.55 -17.82 -0.84
N SER A 214 12.88 -17.37 -1.89
CA SER A 214 11.56 -16.77 -1.84
C SER A 214 10.52 -17.70 -2.48
N TYR A 215 10.86 -18.37 -3.58
CA TYR A 215 9.98 -19.30 -4.28
C TYR A 215 10.77 -20.40 -4.97
N TYR A 216 10.27 -21.63 -4.87
CA TYR A 216 10.73 -22.79 -5.64
C TYR A 216 9.56 -23.29 -6.48
N ASN A 217 9.81 -23.53 -7.77
CA ASN A 217 8.80 -24.05 -8.67
C ASN A 217 8.97 -25.57 -8.83
N LYS A 218 8.12 -26.37 -8.17
CA LYS A 218 8.11 -27.83 -8.33
C LYS A 218 7.98 -28.33 -9.77
N THR A 219 7.39 -27.54 -10.67
CA THR A 219 7.16 -27.98 -12.05
C THR A 219 8.43 -27.94 -12.88
N ASN A 220 9.32 -26.97 -12.64
CA ASN A 220 10.51 -26.78 -13.46
C ASN A 220 11.82 -26.63 -12.68
N GLY A 221 11.81 -26.78 -11.36
CA GLY A 221 12.99 -26.69 -10.47
C GLY A 221 13.57 -25.29 -10.30
N CYS A 222 13.05 -24.27 -11.01
CA CYS A 222 13.60 -22.92 -10.98
C CYS A 222 13.28 -22.20 -9.66
N THR A 223 14.17 -21.29 -9.29
CA THR A 223 14.08 -20.57 -8.02
C THR A 223 14.03 -19.06 -8.18
N ILE A 224 13.29 -18.42 -7.28
CA ILE A 224 13.37 -16.99 -7.03
C ILE A 224 14.00 -16.83 -5.65
N THR A 225 15.11 -16.11 -5.60
CA THR A 225 15.79 -15.73 -4.36
C THR A 225 15.82 -14.22 -4.22
N ARG A 226 15.96 -13.73 -2.99
CA ARG A 226 15.95 -12.30 -2.71
C ARG A 226 17.03 -11.90 -1.70
N CYS A 227 17.53 -10.67 -1.83
CA CYS A 227 18.52 -10.08 -0.92
C CYS A 227 18.54 -8.55 -0.99
N SER A 228 19.45 -7.94 -0.21
CA SER A 228 19.91 -6.57 -0.41
C SER A 228 21.06 -6.48 -1.41
N GLN A 229 21.47 -5.27 -1.76
CA GLN A 229 22.67 -5.03 -2.54
C GLN A 229 23.94 -5.60 -1.88
N PRO A 230 24.96 -5.97 -2.68
CA PRO A 230 26.29 -6.24 -2.19
C PRO A 230 27.03 -4.94 -1.83
N LEU A 231 27.97 -5.02 -0.88
CA LEU A 231 28.82 -3.94 -0.38
C LEU A 231 30.13 -3.87 -1.16
N VAL A 232 30.02 -3.71 -2.49
CA VAL A 232 31.17 -3.65 -3.40
C VAL A 232 31.96 -2.36 -3.17
N GLY A 233 31.29 -1.22 -3.25
CA GLY A 233 31.85 0.11 -3.05
C GLY A 233 32.96 0.50 -4.03
N LEU A 234 33.45 1.73 -3.91
CA LEU A 234 34.58 2.24 -4.71
C LEU A 234 35.86 1.39 -4.58
N LYS A 235 36.01 0.65 -3.47
CA LYS A 235 37.12 -0.28 -3.25
C LYS A 235 37.03 -1.56 -4.08
N GLN A 236 35.92 -1.78 -4.80
CA GLN A 236 35.61 -3.01 -5.52
C GLN A 236 35.77 -4.26 -4.64
N SER A 237 35.25 -4.16 -3.41
CA SER A 237 35.30 -5.25 -2.45
C SER A 237 34.54 -6.46 -2.99
N ARG A 238 35.03 -7.65 -2.63
CA ARG A 238 34.46 -8.94 -3.03
C ARG A 238 34.32 -9.86 -1.84
N SER A 239 33.44 -10.85 -1.96
CA SER A 239 33.22 -11.86 -0.94
C SER A 239 33.09 -13.22 -1.59
N ILE A 240 34.10 -14.07 -1.39
CA ILE A 240 34.11 -15.45 -1.91
C ILE A 240 32.94 -16.25 -1.32
N GLN A 241 32.53 -15.94 -0.10
CA GLN A 241 31.39 -16.58 0.55
C GLN A 241 30.05 -16.18 -0.07
N ASP A 242 29.89 -14.92 -0.49
CA ASP A 242 28.71 -14.47 -1.24
C ASP A 242 28.70 -15.05 -2.66
N GLU A 243 29.85 -15.01 -3.35
CA GLU A 243 30.05 -15.63 -4.67
C GLU A 243 29.66 -17.12 -4.64
N LYS A 244 30.14 -17.87 -3.63
CA LYS A 244 29.80 -19.28 -3.42
C LYS A 244 28.32 -19.48 -3.10
N LEU A 245 27.73 -18.65 -2.24
CA LEU A 245 26.31 -18.73 -1.91
C LEU A 245 25.43 -18.56 -3.14
N VAL A 246 25.71 -17.55 -3.98
CA VAL A 246 24.94 -17.30 -5.21
C VAL A 246 25.14 -18.42 -6.24
N ASP A 247 26.36 -18.93 -6.39
CA ASP A 247 26.67 -20.07 -7.26
C ASP A 247 25.92 -21.34 -6.84
N GLU A 248 25.88 -21.66 -5.54
CA GLU A 248 25.13 -22.81 -5.03
C GLU A 248 23.61 -22.63 -5.12
N ILE A 249 23.10 -21.40 -4.98
CA ILE A 249 21.68 -21.09 -5.26
C ILE A 249 21.34 -21.48 -6.69
N PHE A 250 22.14 -21.05 -7.67
CA PHE A 250 21.89 -21.34 -9.08
C PHE A 250 22.12 -22.81 -9.45
N ARG A 251 22.95 -23.55 -8.70
CA ARG A 251 23.11 -25.01 -8.85
C ARG A 251 22.02 -25.83 -8.16
N SER A 252 21.26 -25.25 -7.25
CA SER A 252 20.21 -25.95 -6.50
C SER A 252 18.91 -26.14 -7.32
N SER A 253 18.91 -25.73 -8.59
CA SER A 253 17.86 -26.00 -9.56
C SER A 253 18.12 -27.34 -10.23
N ASP A 254 17.18 -28.28 -10.12
CA ASP A 254 17.29 -29.63 -10.69
C ASP A 254 17.10 -29.67 -12.22
N ASN A 255 17.16 -28.51 -12.90
CA ASN A 255 16.81 -28.36 -14.31
C ASN A 255 18.04 -28.12 -15.21
N SER A 256 18.36 -29.12 -16.05
CA SER A 256 19.43 -29.05 -17.05
C SER A 256 19.15 -28.08 -18.21
N ASP A 257 17.89 -27.68 -18.41
CA ASP A 257 17.44 -26.81 -19.50
C ASP A 257 17.57 -25.32 -19.14
N THR A 258 18.15 -25.01 -17.98
CA THR A 258 18.46 -23.64 -17.56
C THR A 258 19.35 -22.96 -18.60
N LYS A 259 18.80 -22.01 -19.35
CA LYS A 259 19.57 -21.28 -20.38
C LYS A 259 20.52 -20.27 -19.75
N VAL A 260 20.03 -19.49 -18.79
CA VAL A 260 20.78 -18.41 -18.13
C VAL A 260 20.18 -18.08 -16.76
N ASN A 261 21.03 -17.85 -15.75
CA ASN A 261 20.59 -17.33 -14.45
C ASN A 261 20.58 -15.80 -14.48
N ILE A 262 19.66 -15.17 -13.75
CA ILE A 262 19.45 -13.72 -13.81
C ILE A 262 19.66 -13.08 -12.44
N LEU A 263 20.59 -12.14 -12.37
CA LEU A 263 20.78 -11.21 -11.27
C LEU A 263 20.01 -9.92 -11.55
N VAL A 264 18.98 -9.65 -10.76
CA VAL A 264 18.08 -8.52 -10.96
C VAL A 264 18.39 -7.44 -9.94
N ASP A 265 18.85 -6.30 -10.43
CA ASP A 265 18.87 -5.05 -9.67
C ASP A 265 17.65 -4.22 -10.04
N ALA A 266 16.71 -4.08 -9.11
CA ALA A 266 15.45 -3.39 -9.40
C ALA A 266 15.63 -1.89 -9.69
N ARG A 267 16.81 -1.30 -9.43
CA ARG A 267 17.04 0.15 -9.53
C ARG A 267 17.31 0.59 -10.97
N PRO A 268 17.16 1.90 -11.26
CA PRO A 268 17.88 2.54 -12.35
C PRO A 268 19.38 2.38 -12.19
N LEU A 269 20.08 2.21 -13.30
CA LEU A 269 21.55 2.11 -13.33
C LEU A 269 22.22 3.30 -12.62
N THR A 270 21.70 4.51 -12.80
CA THR A 270 22.19 5.73 -12.14
C THR A 270 22.12 5.63 -10.61
N ASN A 271 21.02 5.09 -10.08
CA ASN A 271 20.84 4.91 -8.65
C ASN A 271 21.73 3.79 -8.10
N ALA A 272 21.96 2.73 -8.88
CA ALA A 272 22.92 1.68 -8.54
C ALA A 272 24.36 2.23 -8.49
N MET A 273 24.75 3.08 -9.45
CA MET A 273 26.05 3.75 -9.46
C MET A 273 26.22 4.73 -8.29
N ALA A 274 25.18 5.47 -7.93
CA ALA A 274 25.21 6.32 -6.73
C ALA A 274 25.41 5.49 -5.45
N GLN A 275 24.79 4.31 -5.36
CA GLN A 275 24.99 3.40 -4.23
C GLN A 275 26.38 2.77 -4.21
N PHE A 276 26.94 2.45 -5.38
CA PHE A 276 28.34 2.04 -5.51
C PHE A 276 29.30 3.09 -4.94
N ALA A 277 29.07 4.38 -5.22
CA ALA A 277 29.86 5.46 -4.62
C ALA A 277 29.72 5.54 -3.09
N LEU A 278 28.58 5.12 -2.54
CA LEU A 278 28.29 5.11 -1.09
C LEU A 278 28.68 3.79 -0.39
N GLY A 279 29.41 2.89 -1.06
CA GLY A 279 29.87 1.62 -0.48
C GLY A 279 28.99 0.40 -0.77
N GLY A 280 27.83 0.58 -1.40
CA GLY A 280 26.97 -0.48 -1.92
C GLY A 280 27.34 -0.87 -3.36
N GLY A 281 26.34 -1.09 -4.21
CA GLY A 281 26.52 -1.33 -5.64
C GLY A 281 25.74 -2.53 -6.15
N SER A 282 26.27 -3.20 -7.17
CA SER A 282 25.71 -4.42 -7.76
C SER A 282 26.85 -5.38 -8.09
N GLU A 283 26.54 -6.66 -8.26
CA GLU A 283 27.50 -7.74 -8.51
C GLU A 283 28.39 -7.46 -9.74
N ASN A 284 29.68 -7.78 -9.68
CA ASN A 284 30.58 -7.75 -10.84
C ASN A 284 30.55 -9.10 -11.56
N MET A 285 30.10 -9.14 -12.81
CA MET A 285 29.90 -10.38 -13.58
C MET A 285 31.18 -11.18 -13.82
N ASP A 286 32.37 -10.59 -13.65
CA ASP A 286 33.64 -11.33 -13.67
C ASP A 286 33.71 -12.43 -12.59
N TYR A 287 33.01 -12.22 -11.46
CA TYR A 287 33.00 -13.12 -10.30
C TYR A 287 31.71 -13.94 -10.19
N TYR A 288 30.59 -13.46 -10.74
CA TYR A 288 29.29 -14.15 -10.74
C TYR A 288 29.04 -14.80 -12.10
N LYS A 289 29.86 -15.79 -12.42
CA LYS A 289 29.86 -16.47 -13.72
C LYS A 289 28.54 -17.19 -13.99
N LYS A 290 28.23 -17.44 -15.27
CA LYS A 290 27.00 -18.12 -15.73
C LYS A 290 25.69 -17.43 -15.27
N SER A 291 25.76 -16.12 -15.06
CA SER A 291 24.61 -15.28 -14.79
C SER A 291 24.68 -13.98 -15.57
N GLU A 292 23.52 -13.41 -15.87
CA GLU A 292 23.38 -12.10 -16.50
C GLU A 292 22.75 -11.12 -15.52
N LYS A 293 23.26 -9.88 -15.50
CA LYS A 293 22.72 -8.82 -14.67
C LYS A 293 21.76 -7.94 -15.46
N VAL A 294 20.59 -7.67 -14.88
CA VAL A 294 19.55 -6.82 -15.46
C VAL A 294 19.17 -5.71 -14.47
N TYR A 295 19.07 -4.48 -14.98
CA TYR A 295 18.52 -3.33 -14.24
C TYR A 295 17.06 -3.10 -14.66
N LEU A 296 16.14 -2.98 -13.69
CA LEU A 296 14.71 -2.79 -13.99
C LEU A 296 14.29 -1.32 -14.12
N GLY A 297 15.09 -0.38 -13.60
CA GLY A 297 14.75 1.04 -13.70
C GLY A 297 13.70 1.55 -12.70
N ILE A 298 13.35 0.77 -11.66
CA ILE A 298 12.30 1.16 -10.72
C ILE A 298 12.84 2.17 -9.69
N ASP A 299 12.31 3.38 -9.75
CA ASP A 299 12.71 4.50 -8.91
C ASP A 299 12.54 4.26 -7.41
N ASN A 300 13.15 5.12 -6.60
CA ASN A 300 13.13 5.00 -5.15
C ASN A 300 11.79 5.47 -4.54
N ILE A 301 11.65 5.23 -3.23
CA ILE A 301 10.44 5.54 -2.45
C ILE A 301 10.01 7.02 -2.52
N HIS A 302 10.94 7.95 -2.72
CA HIS A 302 10.63 9.38 -2.76
C HIS A 302 9.89 9.74 -4.04
N VAL A 303 10.31 9.15 -5.18
CA VAL A 303 9.65 9.34 -6.47
C VAL A 303 8.22 8.80 -6.43
N MET A 304 8.01 7.64 -5.81
CA MET A 304 6.67 7.04 -5.67
C MET A 304 5.76 7.84 -4.73
N ARG A 305 6.32 8.40 -3.64
CA ARG A 305 5.59 9.30 -2.74
C ARG A 305 5.17 10.57 -3.46
N ASP A 306 6.09 11.19 -4.19
CA ASP A 306 5.82 12.46 -4.89
C ASP A 306 4.79 12.24 -6.02
N SER A 307 4.84 11.10 -6.71
CA SER A 307 3.82 10.66 -7.68
C SER A 307 2.42 10.57 -7.06
N LEU A 308 2.27 9.87 -5.93
CA LEU A 308 0.98 9.77 -5.24
C LEU A 308 0.52 11.13 -4.70
N THR A 309 1.43 11.95 -4.19
CA THR A 309 1.12 13.29 -3.68
C THR A 309 0.50 14.15 -4.79
N GLN A 310 1.11 14.15 -5.98
CA GLN A 310 0.58 14.88 -7.12
C GLN A 310 -0.79 14.37 -7.58
N MET A 311 -1.01 13.05 -7.52
CA MET A 311 -2.32 12.46 -7.78
C MET A 311 -3.36 12.92 -6.74
N CYS A 312 -3.03 12.90 -5.45
CA CYS A 312 -3.93 13.38 -4.39
C CYS A 312 -4.28 14.86 -4.56
N GLU A 313 -3.31 15.71 -4.86
CA GLU A 313 -3.53 17.15 -5.14
C GLU A 313 -4.49 17.35 -6.32
N CYS A 314 -4.38 16.53 -7.37
CA CYS A 314 -5.32 16.56 -8.49
C CYS A 314 -6.73 16.18 -8.03
N LEU A 315 -6.89 15.09 -7.28
CA LEU A 315 -8.19 14.60 -6.82
C LEU A 315 -8.86 15.56 -5.83
N GLU A 316 -8.09 16.21 -4.97
CA GLU A 316 -8.55 17.22 -4.02
C GLU A 316 -9.13 18.44 -4.73
N ASN A 317 -8.46 18.90 -5.80
CA ASN A 317 -8.94 20.03 -6.60
C ASN A 317 -10.28 19.73 -7.30
N VAL A 318 -10.58 18.48 -7.64
CA VAL A 318 -11.85 18.11 -8.29
C VAL A 318 -13.04 18.30 -7.37
N ASP A 319 -12.89 18.03 -6.07
CA ASP A 319 -13.97 18.23 -5.11
C ASP A 319 -14.36 19.72 -4.99
N VAL A 320 -13.49 20.63 -5.45
CA VAL A 320 -13.72 22.09 -5.54
C VAL A 320 -14.12 22.53 -6.95
N SER A 321 -13.41 22.06 -7.98
CA SER A 321 -13.53 22.54 -9.38
C SER A 321 -14.58 21.80 -10.21
N SER A 322 -15.17 20.73 -9.67
CA SER A 322 -16.17 19.85 -10.28
C SER A 322 -15.75 19.09 -11.55
N LYS A 323 -14.54 19.31 -12.10
CA LYS A 323 -14.03 18.58 -13.28
C LYS A 323 -12.60 18.09 -13.07
N LEU A 324 -12.39 16.79 -13.28
CA LEU A 324 -11.07 16.16 -13.28
C LEU A 324 -10.29 16.52 -14.55
N ASN A 325 -9.16 17.23 -14.38
CA ASN A 325 -8.21 17.43 -15.46
C ASN A 325 -7.32 16.19 -15.61
N ARG A 326 -7.60 15.37 -16.63
CA ARG A 326 -6.79 14.17 -16.94
C ARG A 326 -5.33 14.49 -17.29
N GLN A 327 -5.04 15.68 -17.81
CA GLN A 327 -3.66 16.09 -18.08
C GLN A 327 -2.87 16.22 -16.79
N ASP A 328 -3.46 16.84 -15.76
CA ASP A 328 -2.82 17.00 -14.45
C ASP A 328 -2.65 15.64 -13.76
N LEU A 329 -3.66 14.77 -13.87
CA LEU A 329 -3.57 13.40 -13.36
C LEU A 329 -2.41 12.63 -14.02
N ASN A 330 -2.20 12.77 -15.33
CA ASN A 330 -1.07 12.16 -16.03
C ASN A 330 0.30 12.71 -15.61
N ARG A 331 0.38 13.94 -15.09
CA ARG A 331 1.64 14.51 -14.58
C ARG A 331 2.15 13.75 -13.36
N SER A 332 1.27 13.10 -12.59
CA SER A 332 1.66 12.22 -11.48
C SER A 332 2.57 11.06 -11.91
N GLN A 333 2.48 10.64 -13.18
CA GLN A 333 3.18 9.47 -13.72
C GLN A 333 2.83 8.14 -13.01
N TRP A 334 1.76 8.08 -12.21
CA TRP A 334 1.40 6.87 -11.45
C TRP A 334 1.29 5.63 -12.35
N LEU A 335 0.50 5.72 -13.43
CA LEU A 335 0.35 4.61 -14.38
C LEU A 335 1.67 4.22 -15.05
N LYS A 336 2.58 5.17 -15.30
CA LYS A 336 3.91 4.87 -15.86
C LYS A 336 4.71 3.97 -14.92
N PHE A 337 4.64 4.20 -13.60
CA PHE A 337 5.31 3.35 -12.63
C PHE A 337 4.68 1.95 -12.54
N LEU A 338 3.36 1.85 -12.64
CA LEU A 338 2.67 0.55 -12.74
C LEU A 338 3.04 -0.20 -14.02
N THR A 339 3.06 0.48 -15.17
CA THR A 339 3.52 -0.06 -16.45
C THR A 339 4.97 -0.56 -16.37
N LEU A 340 5.84 0.15 -15.67
CA LEU A 340 7.23 -0.28 -15.46
C LEU A 340 7.33 -1.54 -14.59
N LEU A 341 6.55 -1.63 -13.51
CA LEU A 341 6.49 -2.83 -12.67
C LEU A 341 5.96 -4.04 -13.45
N LEU A 342 4.87 -3.86 -14.21
CA LEU A 342 4.25 -4.93 -14.98
C LEU A 342 5.09 -5.37 -16.18
N SER A 343 5.78 -4.45 -16.87
CA SER A 343 6.71 -4.82 -17.96
C SER A 343 7.96 -5.52 -17.43
N SER A 344 8.48 -5.09 -16.29
CA SER A 344 9.56 -5.81 -15.59
C SER A 344 9.14 -7.21 -15.16
N THR A 345 7.92 -7.33 -14.63
CA THR A 345 7.32 -8.62 -14.24
C THR A 345 7.16 -9.53 -15.46
N GLU A 346 6.59 -9.04 -16.55
CA GLU A 346 6.41 -9.80 -17.78
C GLU A 346 7.73 -10.36 -18.33
N LYS A 347 8.78 -9.52 -18.38
CA LYS A 347 10.12 -9.95 -18.78
C LYS A 347 10.65 -11.08 -17.89
N LEU A 348 10.53 -10.93 -16.57
CA LEU A 348 11.07 -11.90 -15.61
C LEU A 348 10.25 -13.19 -15.56
N VAL A 349 8.92 -13.11 -15.71
CA VAL A 349 8.03 -14.27 -15.83
C VAL A 349 8.39 -15.08 -17.07
N LYS A 350 8.61 -14.43 -18.23
CA LYS A 350 9.06 -15.13 -19.44
C LYS A 350 10.41 -15.82 -19.24
N SER A 351 11.37 -15.15 -18.63
CA SER A 351 12.66 -15.79 -18.33
C SER A 351 12.51 -16.97 -17.37
N PHE A 352 11.73 -16.82 -16.30
CA PHE A 352 11.52 -17.85 -15.29
C PHE A 352 10.80 -19.08 -15.86
N ALA A 353 9.73 -18.86 -16.61
CA ALA A 353 8.86 -19.94 -17.10
C ALA A 353 9.33 -20.55 -18.43
N LEU A 354 9.86 -19.76 -19.37
CA LEU A 354 10.19 -20.20 -20.73
C LEU A 354 11.68 -20.47 -20.97
N ASN A 355 12.56 -19.81 -20.20
CA ASN A 355 14.01 -20.01 -20.30
C ASN A 355 14.58 -20.79 -19.11
N HIS A 356 13.72 -21.23 -18.19
CA HIS A 356 14.09 -21.93 -16.97
C HIS A 356 15.15 -21.18 -16.15
N SER A 357 15.10 -19.84 -16.16
CA SER A 357 16.06 -19.01 -15.44
C SER A 357 15.80 -19.02 -13.93
N ASN A 358 16.84 -19.28 -13.13
CA ASN A 358 16.83 -18.90 -11.73
C ASN A 358 17.02 -17.39 -11.61
N ILE A 359 16.29 -16.77 -10.69
CA ILE A 359 16.27 -15.31 -10.52
C ILE A 359 16.69 -14.96 -9.10
N LEU A 360 17.69 -14.11 -8.96
CA LEU A 360 18.05 -13.48 -7.69
C LEU A 360 17.74 -11.99 -7.77
N ILE A 361 16.84 -11.53 -6.91
CA ILE A 361 16.28 -10.17 -6.95
C ILE A 361 16.80 -9.36 -5.78
N HIS A 362 17.38 -8.20 -6.06
CA HIS A 362 17.71 -7.21 -5.05
C HIS A 362 17.40 -5.78 -5.52
N CYS A 363 17.55 -4.84 -4.60
CA CYS A 363 17.59 -3.42 -4.90
C CYS A 363 18.68 -2.80 -4.01
N SER A 364 18.43 -1.69 -3.31
CA SER A 364 19.31 -1.24 -2.23
C SER A 364 19.15 -2.13 -0.98
N ASP A 365 18.05 -1.99 -0.25
CA ASP A 365 17.85 -2.69 1.02
C ASP A 365 17.10 -4.03 0.89
N GLY A 366 16.46 -4.31 -0.25
CA GLY A 366 15.82 -5.62 -0.47
C GLY A 366 14.46 -5.83 0.20
N TRP A 367 13.77 -4.77 0.63
CA TRP A 367 12.45 -4.85 1.28
C TRP A 367 11.32 -4.05 0.58
N ASP A 368 11.64 -3.21 -0.41
CA ASP A 368 10.63 -2.40 -1.14
C ASP A 368 10.38 -3.02 -2.54
N ARG A 369 11.11 -2.55 -3.55
CA ARG A 369 11.02 -3.02 -4.95
C ARG A 369 11.24 -4.52 -5.10
N THR A 370 12.13 -5.09 -4.28
CA THR A 370 12.37 -6.53 -4.26
C THR A 370 11.11 -7.30 -3.85
N ALA A 371 10.33 -6.81 -2.88
CA ALA A 371 9.07 -7.44 -2.49
C ALA A 371 8.01 -7.30 -3.60
N GLN A 372 7.92 -6.14 -4.24
CA GLN A 372 7.03 -5.90 -5.39
C GLN A 372 7.31 -6.90 -6.52
N VAL A 373 8.55 -6.94 -7.02
CA VAL A 373 8.93 -7.77 -8.17
C VAL A 373 8.82 -9.26 -7.84
N SER A 374 9.35 -9.68 -6.68
CA SER A 374 9.28 -11.09 -6.24
C SER A 374 7.83 -11.59 -6.15
N SER A 375 6.94 -10.80 -5.54
CA SER A 375 5.54 -11.18 -5.35
C SER A 375 4.77 -11.21 -6.67
N LEU A 376 5.02 -10.25 -7.57
CA LEU A 376 4.33 -10.19 -8.86
C LEU A 376 4.69 -11.36 -9.76
N ILE A 377 5.96 -11.78 -9.80
CA ILE A 377 6.37 -12.97 -10.56
C ILE A 377 5.64 -14.19 -10.00
N GLN A 378 5.65 -14.37 -8.67
CA GLN A 378 5.00 -15.49 -7.98
C GLN A 378 3.51 -15.58 -8.29
N VAL A 379 2.75 -14.48 -8.20
CA VAL A 379 1.33 -14.45 -8.58
C VAL A 379 1.12 -14.85 -10.04
N CYS A 380 2.04 -14.44 -10.92
CA CYS A 380 1.93 -14.76 -12.34
C CYS A 380 2.21 -16.24 -12.66
N VAL A 381 3.07 -16.91 -11.90
CA VAL A 381 3.55 -18.27 -12.19
C VAL A 381 2.91 -19.37 -11.33
N ASP A 382 2.34 -19.03 -10.17
CA ASP A 382 1.71 -20.00 -9.26
C ASP A 382 0.23 -19.64 -9.03
N PRO A 383 -0.71 -20.46 -9.55
CA PRO A 383 -2.14 -20.25 -9.35
C PRO A 383 -2.57 -20.22 -7.88
N TYR A 384 -1.83 -20.87 -6.97
CA TYR A 384 -2.14 -20.82 -5.54
C TYR A 384 -2.22 -19.38 -5.03
N PHE A 385 -1.27 -18.52 -5.41
CA PHE A 385 -1.24 -17.12 -4.97
C PHE A 385 -2.35 -16.25 -5.56
N ARG A 386 -3.18 -16.79 -6.47
CA ARG A 386 -4.39 -16.14 -7.00
C ARG A 386 -5.65 -16.52 -6.20
N THR A 387 -5.54 -17.47 -5.28
CA THR A 387 -6.58 -17.76 -4.28
C THR A 387 -6.55 -16.74 -3.13
N ILE A 388 -7.63 -16.66 -2.33
CA ILE A 388 -7.65 -15.82 -1.13
C ILE A 388 -6.54 -16.26 -0.16
N ASP A 389 -6.43 -17.56 0.13
CA ASP A 389 -5.45 -18.09 1.09
C ASP A 389 -4.01 -17.94 0.58
N GLY A 390 -3.79 -18.16 -0.71
CA GLY A 390 -2.48 -17.94 -1.32
C GLY A 390 -2.11 -16.45 -1.38
N PHE A 391 -3.04 -15.56 -1.65
CA PHE A 391 -2.76 -14.12 -1.61
C PHE A 391 -2.42 -13.65 -0.19
N ILE A 392 -3.12 -14.16 0.83
CA ILE A 392 -2.76 -13.95 2.24
C ILE A 392 -1.34 -14.49 2.50
N THR A 393 -1.05 -15.72 2.05
CA THR A 393 0.26 -16.36 2.22
C THR A 393 1.39 -15.55 1.61
N ILE A 394 1.22 -15.02 0.39
CA ILE A 394 2.29 -14.24 -0.25
C ILE A 394 2.51 -12.88 0.42
N VAL A 395 1.46 -12.25 0.97
CA VAL A 395 1.60 -11.03 1.78
C VAL A 395 2.33 -11.33 3.09
N GLU A 396 1.92 -12.38 3.83
CA GLU A 396 2.58 -12.81 5.06
C GLU A 396 4.05 -13.18 4.81
N LYS A 397 4.34 -13.90 3.73
CA LYS A 397 5.69 -14.29 3.33
C LYS A 397 6.52 -13.10 2.85
N GLU A 398 6.22 -12.56 1.66
CA GLU A 398 7.11 -11.64 0.95
C GLU A 398 7.19 -10.23 1.54
N TRP A 399 6.18 -9.83 2.31
CA TRP A 399 6.07 -8.47 2.83
C TRP A 399 6.24 -8.45 4.35
N ILE A 400 5.44 -9.23 5.07
CA ILE A 400 5.43 -9.18 6.54
C ILE A 400 6.67 -9.88 7.12
N SER A 401 6.93 -11.13 6.73
CA SER A 401 8.05 -11.91 7.29
C SER A 401 9.41 -11.40 6.79
N PHE A 402 9.51 -11.05 5.50
CA PHE A 402 10.73 -10.49 4.90
C PHE A 402 10.98 -9.00 5.21
N GLY A 403 10.18 -8.39 6.08
CA GLY A 403 10.49 -7.08 6.68
C GLY A 403 10.30 -5.89 5.76
N HIS A 404 9.22 -5.86 4.99
CA HIS A 404 8.73 -4.59 4.44
C HIS A 404 8.38 -3.64 5.58
N ARG A 405 8.87 -2.40 5.48
CA ARG A 405 8.83 -1.41 6.56
C ARG A 405 7.47 -0.73 6.65
N PHE A 406 6.41 -1.49 6.95
CA PHE A 406 5.04 -1.00 6.91
C PHE A 406 4.81 0.23 7.80
N ASN A 407 5.33 0.24 9.02
CA ASN A 407 5.16 1.38 9.93
C ASN A 407 5.74 2.67 9.33
N GLU A 408 6.98 2.61 8.84
CA GLU A 408 7.60 3.76 8.19
C GLU A 408 6.92 4.15 6.87
N ARG A 409 6.58 3.17 6.03
CA ARG A 409 6.04 3.42 4.68
C ARG A 409 4.62 3.99 4.73
N CYS A 410 3.81 3.50 5.67
CA CYS A 410 2.43 3.93 5.85
C CYS A 410 2.29 5.09 6.85
N GLY A 411 3.33 5.37 7.66
CA GLY A 411 3.36 6.47 8.62
C GLY A 411 2.26 6.34 9.69
N HIS A 412 2.16 5.18 10.34
CA HIS A 412 1.08 4.90 11.30
C HIS A 412 1.09 5.80 12.54
N LEU A 413 2.27 6.22 12.97
CA LEU A 413 2.45 7.12 14.12
C LEU A 413 2.31 8.61 13.75
N SER A 414 2.23 8.91 12.45
CA SER A 414 2.09 10.26 11.91
C SER A 414 3.16 11.25 12.39
N SER A 415 2.92 12.55 12.19
CA SER A 415 3.77 13.64 12.65
C SER A 415 2.99 14.95 12.65
N GLU A 416 3.25 15.82 13.63
CA GLU A 416 2.69 17.18 13.68
C GLU A 416 2.91 17.98 12.39
N SER A 417 3.93 17.62 11.59
CA SER A 417 4.21 18.28 10.32
C SER A 417 3.14 18.10 9.22
N ILE A 418 2.18 17.18 9.41
CA ILE A 418 1.01 17.05 8.53
C ILE A 418 -0.14 18.00 8.92
N PHE A 419 -0.03 18.67 10.07
CA PHE A 419 -1.00 19.62 10.61
C PHE A 419 -0.57 21.06 10.31
N ARG A 420 -1.49 21.88 9.82
CA ARG A 420 -1.26 23.30 9.49
C ARG A 420 -2.39 24.13 10.08
N SER A 421 -2.07 25.16 10.85
CA SER A 421 -3.04 26.16 11.28
C SER A 421 -2.63 27.53 10.73
N GLN A 422 -3.58 28.20 10.06
CA GLN A 422 -3.47 29.58 9.60
C GLN A 422 -4.20 30.55 10.52
N LEU A 423 -4.77 30.08 11.64
CA LEU A 423 -5.42 30.92 12.65
C LEU A 423 -4.42 31.77 13.45
N ASP A 424 -3.16 31.32 13.52
CA ASP A 424 -2.07 32.04 14.20
C ASP A 424 -1.48 33.16 13.29
N GLU A 425 -1.90 34.41 13.49
CA GLU A 425 -1.37 35.56 12.72
C GLU A 425 0.09 35.94 13.05
N SER A 426 0.73 35.32 14.04
CA SER A 426 2.07 35.69 14.49
C SER A 426 3.20 34.93 13.74
N ASN A 427 3.89 35.67 12.86
CA ASN A 427 5.13 35.30 12.13
C ASN A 427 5.02 34.13 11.13
N ASN A 428 4.10 34.27 10.17
CA ASN A 428 3.81 33.27 9.13
C ASN A 428 5.01 32.87 8.24
N ALA A 429 5.97 33.76 7.91
CA ALA A 429 7.04 33.41 6.97
C ALA A 429 8.10 32.45 7.55
N LEU A 430 8.56 32.68 8.79
CA LEU A 430 9.60 31.87 9.45
C LEU A 430 9.05 30.52 9.94
N LYS A 431 7.82 30.51 10.51
CA LYS A 431 7.11 29.27 10.87
C LYS A 431 6.90 28.41 9.61
N THR A 432 6.39 28.97 8.51
CA THR A 432 6.15 28.22 7.26
C THR A 432 7.42 27.56 6.70
N MET A 433 8.57 28.23 6.70
CA MET A 433 9.83 27.61 6.29
C MET A 433 10.26 26.49 7.24
N SER A 434 10.23 26.72 8.56
CA SER A 434 10.60 25.70 9.56
C SER A 434 9.69 24.47 9.52
N THR A 435 8.39 24.64 9.30
CA THR A 435 7.39 23.58 9.15
C THR A 435 7.61 22.80 7.86
N ARG A 436 7.98 23.47 6.75
CA ARG A 436 8.32 22.81 5.48
C ARG A 436 9.57 21.91 5.62
N PHE A 437 10.58 22.35 6.38
CA PHE A 437 11.76 21.53 6.69
C PHE A 437 11.44 20.35 7.62
N ARG A 438 10.63 20.55 8.67
CA ARG A 438 10.17 19.46 9.56
C ARG A 438 9.33 18.42 8.81
N ARG A 439 8.45 18.86 7.90
CA ARG A 439 7.62 17.98 7.03
C ARG A 439 8.46 17.09 6.12
N LYS A 440 9.50 17.64 5.49
CA LYS A 440 10.39 16.88 4.62
C LYS A 440 11.17 15.79 5.39
N ARG A 441 11.40 15.99 6.70
CA ARG A 441 12.06 15.02 7.58
C ARG A 441 11.11 13.94 8.09
N ALA A 442 9.88 14.30 8.46
CA ALA A 442 8.88 13.35 8.97
C ALA A 442 8.31 12.42 7.87
N LEU A 443 8.01 12.96 6.69
CA LEU A 443 7.53 12.18 5.54
C LEU A 443 8.67 11.57 4.72
N LYS A 444 9.91 11.58 5.25
CA LYS A 444 11.09 11.15 4.49
C LYS A 444 10.94 9.70 4.03
N PHE A 445 10.37 8.84 4.86
CA PHE A 445 10.33 7.39 4.64
C PHE A 445 8.96 6.85 4.25
N THR A 446 7.91 7.68 4.25
CA THR A 446 6.56 7.30 3.82
C THR A 446 6.51 7.13 2.30
N SER A 447 5.90 6.05 1.81
CA SER A 447 5.80 5.77 0.37
C SER A 447 4.79 4.64 0.09
N PRO A 448 4.01 4.71 -1.00
CA PRO A 448 2.92 3.76 -1.29
C PRO A 448 3.40 2.46 -1.95
N VAL A 449 4.49 1.87 -1.47
CA VAL A 449 5.13 0.70 -2.12
C VAL A 449 4.21 -0.52 -2.15
N PHE A 450 3.58 -0.87 -1.02
CA PHE A 450 2.62 -1.97 -0.98
C PHE A 450 1.35 -1.66 -1.76
N GLN A 451 0.89 -0.40 -1.74
CA GLN A 451 -0.26 0.01 -2.53
C GLN A 451 -0.01 -0.09 -4.04
N GLN A 452 1.20 0.24 -4.52
CA GLN A 452 1.58 -0.01 -5.92
C GLN A 452 1.53 -1.49 -6.29
N PHE A 453 1.94 -2.37 -5.37
CA PHE A 453 1.81 -3.82 -5.57
C PHE A 453 0.34 -4.22 -5.69
N VAL A 454 -0.52 -3.78 -4.76
CA VAL A 454 -1.96 -4.08 -4.82
C VAL A 454 -2.62 -3.50 -6.08
N ASP A 455 -2.21 -2.32 -6.54
CA ASP A 455 -2.67 -1.75 -7.82
C ASP A 455 -2.23 -2.62 -9.00
N CYS A 456 -0.98 -3.09 -9.04
CA CYS A 456 -0.55 -4.07 -10.03
C CYS A 456 -1.40 -5.36 -10.00
N ILE A 457 -1.79 -5.86 -8.84
CA ILE A 457 -2.71 -7.02 -8.71
C ILE A 457 -4.09 -6.68 -9.27
N TYR A 458 -4.60 -5.47 -9.03
CA TYR A 458 -5.83 -4.98 -9.66
C TYR A 458 -5.70 -4.95 -11.19
N GLN A 459 -4.57 -4.51 -11.75
CA GLN A 459 -4.35 -4.55 -13.20
C GLN A 459 -4.39 -5.99 -13.75
N LEU A 460 -3.83 -6.97 -13.02
CA LEU A 460 -3.90 -8.38 -13.41
C LEU A 460 -5.33 -8.94 -13.30
N LEU A 461 -6.05 -8.60 -12.23
CA LEU A 461 -7.45 -8.96 -12.04
C LEU A 461 -8.32 -8.46 -13.21
N LEU A 462 -8.10 -7.24 -13.68
CA LEU A 462 -8.83 -6.70 -14.85
C LEU A 462 -8.52 -7.46 -16.15
N GLN A 463 -7.27 -7.90 -16.33
CA GLN A 463 -6.83 -8.59 -17.54
C GLN A 463 -7.22 -10.07 -17.55
N TYR A 464 -7.34 -10.68 -16.36
CA TYR A 464 -7.62 -12.10 -16.14
C TYR A 464 -8.78 -12.28 -15.14
N PRO A 465 -10.00 -11.84 -15.49
CA PRO A 465 -11.11 -11.71 -14.54
C PRO A 465 -11.61 -13.03 -13.94
N SER A 466 -11.31 -14.19 -14.53
CA SER A 466 -11.65 -15.49 -13.95
C SER A 466 -10.50 -16.19 -13.22
N GLU A 467 -9.28 -15.66 -13.21
CA GLU A 467 -8.14 -16.39 -12.65
C GLU A 467 -7.83 -16.07 -11.18
N PHE A 468 -8.54 -15.11 -10.59
CA PHE A 468 -8.38 -14.73 -9.19
C PHE A 468 -9.63 -15.08 -8.39
N GLN A 469 -9.44 -15.77 -7.26
CA GLN A 469 -10.54 -16.15 -6.36
C GLN A 469 -11.10 -14.93 -5.63
N PHE A 470 -10.28 -13.90 -5.40
CA PHE A 470 -10.71 -12.67 -4.77
C PHE A 470 -11.19 -11.63 -5.81
N ASN A 471 -12.10 -10.76 -5.38
CA ASN A 471 -12.63 -9.65 -6.19
C ASN A 471 -11.92 -8.31 -5.88
N GLU A 472 -12.31 -7.24 -6.58
CA GLU A 472 -11.73 -5.89 -6.35
C GLU A 472 -11.96 -5.37 -4.93
N ARG A 473 -13.11 -5.70 -4.31
CA ARG A 473 -13.46 -5.26 -2.96
C ARG A 473 -12.47 -5.79 -1.93
N PHE A 474 -11.95 -7.00 -2.11
CA PHE A 474 -10.87 -7.55 -1.29
C PHE A 474 -9.63 -6.64 -1.33
N LEU A 475 -9.18 -6.26 -2.52
CA LEU A 475 -7.99 -5.43 -2.71
C LEU A 475 -8.17 -4.02 -2.13
N ARG A 476 -9.33 -3.40 -2.36
CA ARG A 476 -9.67 -2.07 -1.83
C ARG A 476 -9.75 -2.07 -0.30
N ARG A 477 -10.36 -3.10 0.31
CA ARG A 477 -10.39 -3.24 1.77
C ARG A 477 -9.05 -3.59 2.37
N LEU A 478 -8.17 -4.26 1.63
CA LEU A 478 -6.79 -4.48 2.07
C LEU A 478 -6.01 -3.17 2.16
N ILE A 479 -6.17 -2.27 1.18
CA ILE A 479 -5.59 -0.91 1.24
C ILE A 479 -6.18 -0.10 2.40
N TYR A 480 -7.47 -0.23 2.68
CA TYR A 480 -8.07 0.42 3.85
C TYR A 480 -7.42 -0.09 5.15
N HIS A 481 -7.34 -1.41 5.34
CA HIS A 481 -6.79 -1.99 6.55
C HIS A 481 -5.26 -1.87 6.66
N LEU A 482 -4.57 -1.64 5.55
CA LEU A 482 -3.18 -1.21 5.54
C LEU A 482 -2.99 0.04 6.39
N TYR A 483 -3.89 1.03 6.28
CA TYR A 483 -3.73 2.33 6.94
C TYR A 483 -4.55 2.50 8.24
N SER A 484 -5.67 1.79 8.39
CA SER A 484 -6.60 1.95 9.53
C SER A 484 -5.99 1.69 10.91
N CYS A 485 -4.95 0.86 10.98
CA CYS A 485 -4.37 0.33 12.21
C CYS A 485 -5.40 -0.34 13.16
N GLN A 486 -6.45 -0.93 12.60
CA GLN A 486 -7.42 -1.75 13.35
C GLN A 486 -6.88 -3.15 13.68
N TYR A 487 -5.92 -3.64 12.90
CA TYR A 487 -5.35 -4.99 13.03
C TYR A 487 -3.82 -4.95 13.12
N GLY A 488 -3.23 -6.02 13.68
CA GLY A 488 -1.82 -6.05 14.03
C GLY A 488 -0.83 -6.31 12.88
N ASN A 489 -1.28 -6.86 11.74
CA ASN A 489 -0.39 -7.41 10.71
C ASN A 489 0.59 -6.37 10.14
N PHE A 490 0.10 -5.16 9.85
CA PHE A 490 0.87 -4.10 9.17
C PHE A 490 1.51 -3.07 10.12
N LEU A 491 1.49 -3.27 11.44
CA LEU A 491 1.87 -2.20 12.39
C LEU A 491 3.38 -1.96 12.58
N HIS A 492 4.23 -2.93 12.20
CA HIS A 492 5.67 -2.91 12.50
C HIS A 492 6.51 -3.14 11.23
N ASP A 493 7.80 -2.82 11.29
CA ASP A 493 8.68 -2.85 10.13
C ASP A 493 9.27 -4.24 9.83
N ASN A 494 9.25 -5.16 10.79
CA ASN A 494 9.83 -6.50 10.64
C ASN A 494 9.22 -7.51 11.63
N GLU A 495 9.51 -8.79 11.41
CA GLU A 495 9.02 -9.88 12.26
C GLU A 495 9.57 -9.80 13.70
N ARG A 496 10.82 -9.36 13.89
CA ARG A 496 11.44 -9.21 15.22
C ARG A 496 10.66 -8.24 16.09
N GLU A 497 10.29 -7.08 15.55
CA GLU A 497 9.47 -6.08 16.24
C GLU A 497 8.11 -6.66 16.65
N ARG A 498 7.41 -7.33 15.71
CA ARG A 498 6.12 -8.01 15.98
C ARG A 498 6.23 -9.06 17.09
N PHE A 499 7.33 -9.82 17.09
CA PHE A 499 7.63 -10.80 18.12
C PHE A 499 7.85 -10.13 19.49
N THR A 500 8.67 -9.08 19.51
CA THR A 500 9.04 -8.36 20.75
C THR A 500 7.85 -7.65 21.39
N THR A 501 6.97 -7.05 20.58
CA THR A 501 5.75 -6.37 21.08
C THR A 501 4.61 -7.33 21.40
N GLN A 502 4.78 -8.63 21.08
CA GLN A 502 3.77 -9.68 21.24
C GLN A 502 2.48 -9.34 20.48
N VAL A 503 2.60 -8.78 19.28
CA VAL A 503 1.45 -8.28 18.50
C VAL A 503 0.40 -9.39 18.27
N ARG A 504 0.84 -10.63 18.06
CA ARG A 504 -0.04 -11.79 17.83
C ARG A 504 -0.92 -12.12 19.05
N LEU A 505 -0.45 -11.83 20.26
CA LEU A 505 -1.18 -12.09 21.51
C LEU A 505 -2.06 -10.89 21.92
N LYS A 506 -1.70 -9.68 21.49
CA LYS A 506 -2.33 -8.43 21.94
C LYS A 506 -3.27 -7.78 20.94
N THR A 507 -3.33 -8.29 19.71
CA THR A 507 -4.13 -7.71 18.63
C THR A 507 -4.80 -8.80 17.79
N ARG A 508 -5.76 -8.40 16.96
CA ARG A 508 -6.42 -9.28 15.99
C ARG A 508 -5.71 -9.27 14.65
N SER A 509 -5.83 -10.37 13.93
CA SER A 509 -5.28 -10.45 12.58
C SER A 509 -6.28 -9.87 11.57
N VAL A 510 -5.77 -9.12 10.59
CA VAL A 510 -6.60 -8.58 9.50
C VAL A 510 -7.24 -9.70 8.67
N TRP A 511 -6.65 -10.90 8.64
CA TRP A 511 -7.22 -12.00 7.87
C TRP A 511 -8.48 -12.58 8.53
N ASP A 512 -8.68 -12.40 9.84
CA ASP A 512 -9.95 -12.73 10.50
C ASP A 512 -11.12 -11.96 9.86
N TYR A 513 -10.90 -10.67 9.54
CA TYR A 513 -11.89 -9.82 8.87
C TYR A 513 -12.25 -10.34 7.48
N PHE A 514 -11.26 -10.76 6.70
CA PHE A 514 -11.46 -11.28 5.35
C PHE A 514 -12.06 -12.69 5.33
N LEU A 515 -11.57 -13.59 6.17
CA LEU A 515 -11.98 -14.99 6.19
C LEU A 515 -13.38 -15.17 6.76
N SER A 516 -13.75 -14.36 7.75
CA SER A 516 -15.11 -14.37 8.32
C SER A 516 -16.18 -13.82 7.36
N ARG A 517 -15.77 -13.11 6.31
CA ARG A 517 -16.62 -12.55 5.25
C ARG A 517 -16.19 -13.00 3.85
N ARG A 518 -15.67 -14.23 3.76
CA ARG A 518 -15.08 -14.76 2.52
C ARG A 518 -15.98 -14.60 1.30
N ASP A 519 -17.29 -14.76 1.47
CA ASP A 519 -18.26 -14.64 0.37
C ASP A 519 -18.32 -13.22 -0.24
N GLU A 520 -18.16 -12.18 0.57
CA GLU A 520 -18.12 -10.79 0.08
C GLU A 520 -16.87 -10.49 -0.74
N PHE A 521 -15.80 -11.23 -0.50
CA PHE A 521 -14.50 -11.06 -1.12
C PHE A 521 -14.23 -12.03 -2.25
N SER A 522 -15.12 -13.00 -2.47
CA SER A 522 -14.97 -14.02 -3.50
C SER A 522 -15.46 -13.53 -4.86
N ASN A 523 -14.74 -13.91 -5.90
CA ASN A 523 -15.09 -13.67 -7.29
C ASN A 523 -15.94 -14.82 -7.81
N LYS A 524 -17.20 -14.53 -8.18
CA LYS A 524 -18.15 -15.55 -8.67
C LYS A 524 -17.75 -16.16 -10.01
N SER A 525 -16.92 -15.48 -10.78
CA SER A 525 -16.41 -15.95 -12.06
C SER A 525 -15.09 -16.71 -11.95
N PHE A 526 -14.63 -17.02 -10.73
CA PHE A 526 -13.34 -17.69 -10.53
C PHE A 526 -13.34 -19.10 -11.11
N GLU A 527 -12.36 -19.35 -11.98
CA GLU A 527 -12.03 -20.62 -12.58
C GLU A 527 -10.55 -20.89 -12.32
N PRO A 528 -10.19 -21.89 -11.50
CA PRO A 528 -8.79 -22.22 -11.27
C PRO A 528 -8.15 -22.70 -12.58
N LYS A 529 -7.09 -22.01 -13.01
CA LYS A 529 -6.32 -22.31 -14.21
C LYS A 529 -4.85 -22.46 -13.85
N GLU A 530 -4.22 -23.51 -14.34
CA GLU A 530 -2.77 -23.73 -14.22
C GLU A 530 -1.95 -22.84 -15.20
N ALA A 531 -2.62 -21.94 -15.91
CA ALA A 531 -2.01 -21.10 -16.93
C ALA A 531 -1.09 -20.03 -16.33
N LEU A 532 0.00 -19.75 -17.05
CA LEU A 532 0.89 -18.63 -16.78
C LEU A 532 0.18 -17.31 -17.11
N ILE A 533 0.21 -16.36 -16.19
CA ILE A 533 -0.21 -14.98 -16.46
C ILE A 533 0.97 -14.20 -17.05
N ILE A 534 0.76 -13.59 -18.21
CA ILE A 534 1.74 -12.70 -18.86
C ILE A 534 1.15 -11.29 -18.85
N PRO A 535 1.59 -10.39 -17.95
CA PRO A 535 1.00 -9.06 -17.83
C PRO A 535 1.06 -8.26 -19.15
N ASN A 536 -0.09 -7.74 -19.59
CA ASN A 536 -0.13 -6.78 -20.68
C ASN A 536 0.00 -5.35 -20.15
N TYR A 537 1.23 -4.88 -20.06
CA TYR A 537 1.58 -3.56 -19.52
C TYR A 537 1.12 -2.37 -20.40
N ASN A 538 0.58 -2.62 -21.60
CA ASN A 538 -0.04 -1.59 -22.46
C ASN A 538 -1.52 -1.33 -22.14
N LYS A 539 -2.13 -2.14 -21.26
CA LYS A 539 -3.55 -2.06 -20.88
C LYS A 539 -3.77 -1.55 -19.46
N VAL A 540 -2.78 -0.85 -18.88
CA VAL A 540 -2.85 -0.31 -17.53
C VAL A 540 -3.89 0.82 -17.48
N LYS A 541 -4.76 0.79 -16.47
CA LYS A 541 -5.85 1.76 -16.26
C LYS A 541 -5.83 2.34 -14.86
N TRP A 542 -6.43 3.50 -14.68
CA TRP A 542 -6.69 4.05 -13.35
C TRP A 542 -7.68 3.17 -12.58
N TRP A 543 -7.37 2.92 -11.31
CA TRP A 543 -8.26 2.24 -10.37
C TRP A 543 -9.31 3.20 -9.82
N TRP A 544 -10.29 3.55 -10.66
CA TRP A 544 -11.28 4.58 -10.37
C TRP A 544 -12.10 4.33 -9.10
N GLN A 545 -12.38 3.06 -8.76
CA GLN A 545 -13.09 2.66 -7.54
C GLN A 545 -12.31 3.06 -6.28
N LEU A 546 -10.99 2.82 -6.26
CA LEU A 546 -10.11 3.18 -5.14
C LEU A 546 -10.09 4.70 -4.93
N TYR A 547 -10.07 5.46 -6.02
CA TYR A 547 -10.05 6.92 -5.98
C TYR A 547 -11.45 7.56 -5.83
N GLY A 548 -12.50 6.74 -5.72
CA GLY A 548 -13.87 7.20 -5.53
C GLY A 548 -14.43 8.03 -6.69
N ARG A 549 -13.93 7.82 -7.91
CA ARG A 549 -14.36 8.48 -9.16
C ARG A 549 -15.16 7.52 -10.03
N SER A 550 -15.63 7.95 -11.20
CA SER A 550 -16.20 7.05 -12.21
C SER A 550 -15.13 6.55 -13.19
N ASP A 551 -15.40 5.42 -13.86
CA ASP A 551 -14.50 4.90 -14.89
C ASP A 551 -14.33 5.90 -16.04
N ASP A 552 -15.43 6.55 -16.47
CA ASP A 552 -15.37 7.54 -17.53
C ASP A 552 -14.50 8.74 -17.12
N GLU A 553 -14.64 9.25 -15.89
CA GLU A 553 -13.83 10.37 -15.39
C GLU A 553 -12.32 10.10 -15.50
N MET A 554 -11.87 8.90 -15.11
CA MET A 554 -10.43 8.58 -15.06
C MET A 554 -9.88 7.91 -16.33
N ASN A 555 -10.69 7.09 -17.01
CA ASN A 555 -10.25 6.22 -18.11
C ASN A 555 -10.97 6.48 -19.45
N GLY A 556 -11.97 7.37 -19.51
CA GLY A 556 -12.68 7.70 -20.74
C GLY A 556 -11.79 8.35 -21.82
N THR A 557 -12.31 8.47 -23.05
CA THR A 557 -11.61 9.17 -24.13
C THR A 557 -11.61 10.68 -23.89
N VAL A 558 -10.49 11.36 -24.14
CA VAL A 558 -10.45 12.83 -24.10
C VAL A 558 -11.23 13.34 -25.29
N VAL A 559 -12.44 13.86 -25.07
CA VAL A 559 -13.15 14.59 -26.13
C VAL A 559 -12.36 15.86 -26.37
N SER A 560 -11.59 15.89 -27.45
CA SER A 560 -10.99 17.13 -27.91
C SER A 560 -12.12 18.07 -28.30
N SER A 561 -12.43 19.03 -27.45
CA SER A 561 -13.23 20.19 -27.85
C SER A 561 -12.41 21.02 -28.84
N GLN A 562 -12.37 20.58 -30.10
CA GLN A 562 -12.03 21.45 -31.22
C GLN A 562 -13.16 22.47 -31.32
N LYS A 563 -12.81 23.72 -31.04
CA LYS A 563 -13.63 24.89 -31.34
C LYS A 563 -13.89 24.93 -32.86
N GLY A 564 -15.05 24.44 -33.27
CA GLY A 564 -15.68 24.84 -34.52
C GLY A 564 -16.51 26.10 -34.28
N ASN A 565 -15.87 27.27 -34.37
CA ASN A 565 -16.61 28.50 -34.63
C ASN A 565 -17.08 28.44 -36.09
N ASN A 566 -18.38 28.25 -36.30
CA ASN A 566 -19.22 28.91 -37.33
C ASN A 566 -20.47 28.06 -37.61
N ALA A 567 -21.63 28.51 -37.12
CA ALA A 567 -22.87 28.64 -37.91
C ALA A 567 -24.04 29.13 -37.04
N VAL A 568 -24.35 30.42 -37.24
CA VAL A 568 -25.65 31.08 -37.37
C VAL A 568 -26.90 30.37 -36.82
N ALA A 569 -27.64 31.14 -36.02
CA ALA A 569 -28.97 30.89 -35.48
C ALA A 569 -30.04 30.56 -36.55
N ASN A 570 -30.95 29.64 -36.23
CA ASN A 570 -32.38 29.80 -36.47
C ASN A 570 -33.22 28.70 -35.78
N GLY A 571 -34.21 29.14 -34.99
CA GLY A 571 -35.60 28.65 -35.05
C GLY A 571 -36.00 27.30 -34.44
N ASN A 572 -36.64 27.37 -33.27
CA ASN A 572 -37.82 26.61 -32.78
C ASN A 572 -38.06 25.15 -33.23
N THR A 573 -38.16 24.26 -32.22
CA THR A 573 -39.34 23.43 -31.80
C THR A 573 -38.79 22.41 -30.78
N GLY A 574 -39.21 22.40 -29.52
CA GLY A 574 -40.45 21.77 -29.07
C GLY A 574 -40.21 20.27 -28.88
N ASP A 575 -39.86 19.81 -27.66
CA ASP A 575 -40.33 18.53 -27.12
C ASP A 575 -39.91 18.30 -25.66
N THR A 576 -40.88 17.80 -24.92
CA THR A 576 -40.92 17.49 -23.48
C THR A 576 -40.09 16.27 -23.11
N TYR A 577 -39.30 16.34 -22.03
CA TYR A 577 -38.83 15.16 -21.29
C TYR A 577 -38.97 15.38 -19.78
N ASN A 578 -39.78 14.52 -19.15
CA ASN A 578 -39.93 14.38 -17.71
C ASN A 578 -38.60 13.92 -17.08
N ASP A 579 -38.09 14.68 -16.13
CA ASP A 579 -36.94 14.31 -15.28
C ASP A 579 -37.48 13.73 -13.96
N SER A 580 -37.45 12.41 -13.82
CA SER A 580 -37.79 11.70 -12.59
C SER A 580 -36.61 11.79 -11.61
N SER A 581 -36.77 12.65 -10.60
CA SER A 581 -35.81 12.98 -9.55
C SER A 581 -35.57 11.87 -8.51
N GLU A 582 -36.16 10.69 -8.66
CA GLU A 582 -36.09 9.61 -7.65
C GLU A 582 -34.82 8.74 -7.77
N ASP A 583 -34.21 8.61 -8.95
CA ASP A 583 -33.11 7.64 -9.19
C ASP A 583 -31.74 8.09 -8.66
N LYS A 584 -31.53 9.39 -8.40
CA LYS A 584 -30.24 9.89 -7.86
C LYS A 584 -30.10 9.69 -6.35
N SER A 585 -31.21 9.45 -5.65
CA SER A 585 -31.21 9.24 -4.20
C SER A 585 -30.80 7.81 -3.81
N LEU A 586 -31.21 6.80 -4.59
CA LEU A 586 -30.90 5.38 -4.40
C LEU A 586 -29.40 5.04 -4.62
N ILE A 587 -28.69 5.79 -5.46
CA ILE A 587 -27.24 5.61 -5.68
C ILE A 587 -26.43 6.10 -4.45
N VAL A 588 -26.98 7.00 -3.65
CA VAL A 588 -26.37 7.50 -2.40
C VAL A 588 -26.57 6.50 -1.26
N GLU A 589 -27.68 5.76 -1.24
CA GLU A 589 -28.02 4.76 -0.21
C GLU A 589 -26.94 3.67 -0.06
N ASN A 590 -26.38 3.19 -1.17
CA ASN A 590 -25.38 2.12 -1.14
C ASN A 590 -23.95 2.59 -0.76
N LYS A 591 -23.62 3.89 -0.86
CA LYS A 591 -22.26 4.40 -0.60
C LYS A 591 -22.04 4.96 0.80
N PHE A 592 -23.10 5.30 1.54
CA PHE A 592 -22.98 5.63 2.97
C PHE A 592 -22.76 4.38 3.83
N GLN A 593 -23.32 3.23 3.44
CA GLN A 593 -23.22 1.97 4.18
C GLN A 593 -21.89 1.23 4.01
N GLU A 594 -21.16 1.37 2.89
CA GLU A 594 -19.89 0.64 2.69
C GLU A 594 -18.75 1.05 3.64
N MET A 595 -18.88 2.18 4.35
CA MET A 595 -17.87 2.66 5.30
C MET A 595 -18.32 2.63 6.76
N SER A 596 -19.60 2.35 7.02
CA SER A 596 -20.11 2.06 8.36
C SER A 596 -20.08 0.55 8.58
N VAL A 597 -18.89 -0.02 8.73
CA VAL A 597 -18.75 -1.37 9.29
C VAL A 597 -17.72 -1.29 10.41
N SER A 598 -18.21 -0.83 11.57
CA SER A 598 -17.82 -1.44 12.84
C SER A 598 -18.42 -2.84 12.95
#